data_AF-A0A5C6CRC1-F1
#
_entry.id   AF-A0A5C6CRC1-F1
#
_cell.length_a   1.000
_cell.length_b   1.000
_cell.length_c   1.000
_cell.angle_alpha   90.00
_cell.angle_beta   90.00
_cell.angle_gamma   90.00
#
_symmetry.space_group_name_H-M   'P 1'
#
loop_
_entity.id
_entity.type
_entity.pdbx_description
1 polymer ?
#
loop_
_entity_poly.entity_id
_entity_poly.type
_entity_poly.pdbx_seq_one_letter_code
_entity_poly.pdbx_strand_id
1 'polypeptide(L)'
;MTNSQRLEAVRNRLCQWVSDQGADAETEHVSSKILSESMLIRDGFFCGRCFRTAEYRAIWFIEEDELKIYSHSGSLQCVFHRDEIDAHEEAEAAEESPAAEESIIRMPIRSDDASHEPIRRAA
;
A
#
# COMPACT_ATOMS: atom_id res chain seq x y z
N MET A 1 3.56 1.20 -15.74
CA MET A 1 3.67 0.83 -14.32
C MET A 1 3.25 -0.61 -14.11
N THR A 2 3.88 -1.31 -13.17
CA THR A 2 3.41 -2.60 -12.64
C THR A 2 2.18 -2.38 -11.75
N ASN A 3 1.44 -3.45 -11.44
CA ASN A 3 0.30 -3.36 -10.51
C ASN A 3 0.72 -2.91 -9.10
N SER A 4 1.96 -3.19 -8.67
CA SER A 4 2.48 -2.73 -7.39
C SER A 4 2.76 -1.23 -7.39
N GLN A 5 3.30 -0.70 -8.49
CA GLN A 5 3.55 0.74 -8.67
C GLN A 5 2.24 1.53 -8.68
N ARG A 6 1.25 1.09 -9.48
CA ARG A 6 -0.07 1.73 -9.50
C ARG A 6 -0.73 1.77 -8.12
N LEU A 7 -0.58 0.70 -7.34
CA LEU A 7 -1.12 0.64 -5.99
C LEU A 7 -0.42 1.65 -5.05
N GLU A 8 0.88 1.85 -5.22
CA GLU A 8 1.66 2.83 -4.46
C GLU A 8 1.25 4.25 -4.81
N ALA A 9 1.14 4.58 -6.10
CA ALA A 9 0.56 5.83 -6.61
C ALA A 9 -0.77 6.17 -5.92
N VAL A 10 -1.67 5.19 -5.89
CA VAL A 10 -3.01 5.32 -5.28
C VAL A 10 -2.93 5.59 -3.78
N ARG A 11 -2.03 4.91 -3.05
CA ARG A 11 -1.84 5.17 -1.61
C ARG A 11 -1.33 6.58 -1.37
N ASN A 12 -0.31 7.00 -2.10
CA ASN A 12 0.30 8.32 -1.95
C ASN A 12 -0.74 9.40 -2.26
N ARG A 13 -1.48 9.24 -3.36
CA ARG A 13 -2.55 10.16 -3.75
C ARG A 13 -3.65 10.25 -2.70
N LEU A 14 -4.07 9.11 -2.13
CA LEU A 14 -5.07 9.09 -1.06
C LEU A 14 -4.56 9.77 0.21
N CYS A 15 -3.35 9.47 0.66
CA CYS A 15 -2.75 10.08 1.84
C CYS A 15 -2.60 11.60 1.67
N GLN A 16 -2.20 12.05 0.49
CA GLN A 16 -2.09 13.46 0.15
C GLN A 16 -3.47 14.14 0.20
N TRP A 17 -4.46 13.58 -0.49
CA TRP A 17 -5.82 14.14 -0.49
C TRP A 17 -6.40 14.25 0.93
N VAL A 18 -6.20 13.23 1.78
CA VAL A 18 -6.67 13.30 3.18
C VAL A 18 -5.95 14.39 3.97
N SER A 19 -4.67 14.60 3.69
CA SER A 19 -3.89 15.70 4.32
C SER A 19 -4.42 17.07 3.88
N ASP A 20 -4.74 17.22 2.60
CA ASP A 20 -5.28 18.46 2.05
C ASP A 20 -6.65 18.79 2.67
N GLN A 21 -7.52 17.79 2.84
CA GLN A 21 -8.82 17.97 3.51
C GLN A 21 -8.70 18.25 5.01
N GLY A 22 -7.69 17.67 5.68
CA GLY A 22 -7.42 17.90 7.09
C GLY A 22 -6.89 19.30 7.41
N ALA A 23 -6.40 20.04 6.41
CA ALA A 23 -5.95 21.42 6.58
C ALA A 23 -7.11 22.42 6.69
N ASP A 24 -8.29 22.08 6.16
CA ASP A 24 -9.48 22.97 6.15
C ASP A 24 -10.35 22.82 7.42
N ALA A 25 -10.18 21.74 8.18
CA ALA A 25 -10.93 21.53 9.42
C ALA A 25 -10.04 21.82 10.63
N GLU A 26 -10.38 22.82 11.45
CA GLU A 26 -9.77 23.14 12.77
C GLU A 26 -9.92 22.01 13.82
N THR A 27 -10.18 20.77 13.39
CA THR A 27 -10.42 19.60 14.20
C THR A 27 -9.16 18.74 14.26
N GLU A 28 -8.69 18.51 15.48
CA GLU A 28 -7.58 17.64 15.91
C GLU A 28 -7.06 16.65 14.84
N HIS A 29 -5.84 16.92 14.34
CA HIS A 29 -4.97 16.02 13.56
C HIS A 29 -5.69 14.82 12.92
N VAL A 30 -6.38 15.05 11.81
CA VAL A 30 -6.84 13.96 10.94
C VAL A 30 -5.59 13.20 10.49
N SER A 31 -5.38 12.01 11.03
CA SER A 31 -4.25 11.19 10.63
C SER A 31 -4.46 10.79 9.18
N SER A 32 -3.63 11.33 8.29
CA SER A 32 -3.59 10.99 6.86
C SER A 32 -3.22 9.53 6.57
N LYS A 33 -3.07 8.72 7.63
CA LYS A 33 -2.67 7.33 7.56
C LYS A 33 -3.85 6.44 7.18
N ILE A 34 -3.60 5.56 6.22
CA ILE A 34 -4.50 4.45 5.89
C ILE A 34 -4.52 3.49 7.09
N LEU A 35 -5.70 3.31 7.69
CA LEU A 35 -5.90 2.44 8.86
C LEU A 35 -6.05 0.97 8.47
N SER A 36 -6.70 0.71 7.34
CA SER A 36 -6.89 -0.65 6.85
C SER A 36 -7.02 -0.70 5.33
N GLU A 37 -6.47 -1.76 4.76
CA GLU A 37 -6.60 -2.10 3.34
C GLU A 37 -7.34 -3.44 3.21
N SER A 38 -8.16 -3.59 2.18
CA SER A 38 -8.88 -4.84 1.90
C SER A 38 -9.01 -5.05 0.40
N MET A 39 -9.07 -6.31 -0.03
CA MET A 39 -9.31 -6.64 -1.43
C MET A 39 -10.78 -6.45 -1.77
N LEU A 40 -11.06 -5.86 -2.93
CA LEU A 40 -12.40 -5.81 -3.50
C LEU A 40 -12.55 -6.97 -4.50
N ILE A 41 -13.40 -7.93 -4.14
CA ILE A 41 -13.73 -9.06 -4.98
C ILE A 41 -15.23 -8.99 -5.31
N ARG A 42 -15.57 -9.05 -6.58
CA ARG A 42 -16.98 -9.12 -7.05
C ARG A 42 -17.10 -10.25 -8.06
N ASP A 43 -18.10 -11.11 -7.88
CA ASP A 43 -18.36 -12.28 -8.73
C ASP A 43 -17.15 -13.23 -8.88
N GLY A 44 -16.28 -13.28 -7.87
CA GLY A 44 -15.04 -14.07 -7.89
C GLY A 44 -13.86 -13.42 -8.61
N PHE A 45 -14.02 -12.21 -9.14
CA PHE A 45 -12.96 -11.45 -9.81
C PHE A 45 -12.37 -10.38 -8.90
N PHE A 46 -11.05 -10.19 -8.99
CA PHE A 46 -10.37 -9.11 -8.30
C PHE A 46 -10.63 -7.79 -9.02
N CYS A 47 -11.45 -6.94 -8.42
CA CYS A 47 -11.82 -5.64 -8.97
C CYS A 47 -10.91 -4.51 -8.48
N GLY A 48 -10.15 -4.73 -7.40
CA GLY A 48 -9.22 -3.74 -6.87
C GLY A 48 -9.14 -3.76 -5.35
N ARG A 49 -9.05 -2.59 -4.71
CA ARG A 49 -8.78 -2.47 -3.27
C ARG A 49 -9.63 -1.39 -2.60
N CYS A 50 -10.02 -1.66 -1.37
CA CYS A 50 -10.66 -0.70 -0.48
C CYS A 50 -9.64 -0.20 0.55
N PHE A 51 -9.63 1.09 0.77
CA PHE A 51 -8.83 1.77 1.78
C PHE A 51 -9.75 2.44 2.78
N ARG A 52 -9.41 2.36 4.05
CA ARG A 52 -10.15 3.04 5.12
C ARG A 52 -9.19 3.94 5.87
N THR A 53 -9.57 5.20 6.02
CA THR A 53 -8.90 6.17 6.89
C THR A 53 -9.79 6.47 8.09
N ALA A 54 -9.40 7.42 8.94
CA ALA A 54 -10.21 7.80 10.09
C ALA A 54 -11.60 8.30 9.69
N GLU A 55 -11.67 9.15 8.67
CA GLU A 55 -12.89 9.87 8.28
C GLU A 55 -13.43 9.50 6.89
N TYR A 56 -12.59 8.84 6.08
CA TYR A 56 -12.91 8.55 4.69
C TYR A 56 -12.76 7.06 4.37
N ARG A 57 -13.48 6.65 3.33
CA ARG A 57 -13.36 5.34 2.72
C ARG A 57 -13.07 5.54 1.25
N ALA A 58 -11.99 4.95 0.76
CA ALA A 58 -11.66 4.98 -0.65
C ALA A 58 -11.74 3.59 -1.29
N ILE A 59 -12.07 3.55 -2.58
CA ILE A 59 -12.15 2.33 -3.37
C ILE A 59 -11.42 2.58 -4.68
N TRP A 60 -10.37 1.79 -4.92
CA TRP A 60 -9.63 1.78 -6.17
C TRP A 60 -10.07 0.60 -7.02
N PHE A 61 -10.45 0.88 -8.26
CA PHE A 61 -10.80 -0.10 -9.27
C PHE A 61 -9.61 -0.31 -10.20
N ILE A 62 -9.06 -1.53 -10.24
CA ILE A 62 -7.83 -1.81 -10.98
C ILE A 62 -8.02 -1.84 -12.49
N GLU A 63 -9.21 -2.20 -12.98
CA GLU A 63 -9.49 -2.26 -14.42
C GLU A 63 -9.71 -0.86 -15.00
N GLU A 64 -10.53 -0.04 -14.34
CA GLU A 64 -10.79 1.36 -14.73
C GLU A 64 -9.66 2.33 -14.33
N ASP A 65 -8.78 1.91 -13.43
CA ASP A 65 -7.75 2.74 -12.81
C ASP A 65 -8.31 4.00 -12.16
N GLU A 66 -9.36 3.81 -11.38
CA GLU A 66 -10.16 4.89 -10.81
C GLU A 66 -10.23 4.76 -9.29
N LEU A 67 -9.90 5.85 -8.59
CA LEU A 67 -9.95 5.96 -7.13
C LEU A 67 -11.15 6.81 -6.73
N LYS A 68 -12.12 6.21 -6.05
CA LYS A 68 -13.30 6.90 -5.50
C LYS A 68 -13.14 7.11 -4.02
N ILE A 69 -13.33 8.32 -3.54
CA ILE A 69 -13.26 8.65 -2.12
C ILE A 69 -14.64 9.04 -1.61
N TYR A 70 -15.07 8.34 -0.57
CA TYR A 70 -16.34 8.52 0.11
C TYR A 70 -16.11 9.06 1.52
N SER A 71 -17.00 9.93 1.98
CA SER A 71 -17.10 10.35 3.37
C SER A 71 -17.64 9.22 4.26
N HIS A 72 -17.53 9.36 5.58
CA HIS A 72 -18.20 8.51 6.57
C HIS A 72 -19.72 8.39 6.35
N SER A 73 -20.35 9.45 5.81
CA SER A 73 -21.78 9.45 5.45
C SER A 73 -22.11 8.63 4.20
N GLY A 74 -21.10 8.13 3.48
CA GLY A 74 -21.27 7.43 2.20
C GLY A 74 -21.39 8.35 0.99
N SER A 75 -21.33 9.67 1.17
CA SER A 75 -21.29 10.62 0.06
C SER A 75 -19.95 10.56 -0.67
N LEU A 76 -20.00 10.52 -2.00
CA LEU A 76 -18.82 10.61 -2.86
C LEU A 76 -18.25 12.03 -2.77
N GLN A 77 -17.01 12.17 -2.32
CA GLN A 77 -16.32 13.45 -2.20
C GLN A 77 -15.49 13.74 -3.45
N CYS A 78 -14.71 12.76 -3.89
CA CYS A 78 -13.79 12.92 -5.03
C CYS A 78 -13.68 11.62 -5.83
N VAL A 79 -13.36 11.76 -7.11
CA VAL A 79 -12.98 10.68 -8.02
C VAL A 79 -11.69 11.11 -8.68
N PHE A 80 -10.69 10.24 -8.64
CA PHE A 80 -9.44 10.42 -9.38
C PHE A 80 -9.36 9.37 -10.47
N HIS A 81 -9.08 9.81 -11.68
CA HIS A 81 -8.75 8.92 -12.79
C HIS A 81 -7.24 8.72 -12.89
N ARG A 82 -6.84 7.73 -13.69
CA ARG A 82 -5.44 7.40 -13.96
C ARG A 82 -4.54 8.61 -14.16
N ASP A 83 -4.94 9.55 -15.02
CA ASP A 83 -4.12 10.72 -15.35
C ASP A 83 -3.81 11.59 -14.12
N GLU A 84 -4.73 11.64 -13.15
CA GLU A 84 -4.57 12.42 -11.91
C GLU A 84 -3.80 11.66 -10.83
N ILE A 85 -3.79 10.32 -10.90
CA ILE A 85 -3.03 9.45 -10.01
C ILE A 85 -1.56 9.43 -10.45
N ASP A 86 -1.32 9.25 -11.76
CA ASP A 86 0.01 9.16 -12.36
C ASP A 86 0.74 10.52 -12.31
N ALA A 87 0.02 11.65 -12.45
CA ALA A 87 0.61 13.00 -12.43
C ALA A 87 1.33 13.36 -11.12
N HIS A 88 1.06 12.66 -10.02
CA HIS A 88 1.67 12.92 -8.73
C HIS A 88 2.91 12.05 -8.43
N GLU A 89 3.08 10.92 -9.12
CA GLU A 89 4.30 10.10 -9.01
C GLU A 89 5.51 10.78 -9.66
N GLU A 90 5.29 11.55 -10.75
CA GLU A 90 6.38 12.28 -11.42
C GLU A 90 7.00 13.37 -10.52
N ALA A 91 6.25 13.89 -9.54
CA ALA A 91 6.74 14.89 -8.60
C ALA A 91 7.54 14.28 -7.42
N GLU A 92 7.18 13.08 -6.95
CA GLU A 92 7.90 12.40 -5.86
C GLU A 92 9.08 11.54 -6.35
N ALA A 93 9.06 11.07 -7.59
CA ALA A 93 10.19 10.33 -8.19
C ALA A 93 11.45 11.20 -8.43
N ALA A 94 11.35 12.53 -8.30
CA ALA A 94 12.47 13.45 -8.45
C ALA A 94 13.24 13.74 -7.14
N GLU A 95 12.67 13.42 -5.97
CA GLU A 95 13.30 13.66 -4.66
C GLU A 95 13.87 12.38 -4.00
N GLU A 96 13.73 11.22 -4.63
CA GLU A 96 14.32 9.97 -4.13
C GLU A 96 15.69 9.70 -4.80
N SER A 97 16.72 10.39 -4.30
CA SER A 97 18.10 9.89 -4.44
C SER A 97 18.31 8.66 -3.55
N PRO A 98 19.08 7.64 -4.01
CA PRO A 98 18.94 6.26 -3.58
C PRO A 98 19.72 5.99 -2.29
N ALA A 99 19.01 5.73 -1.18
CA ALA A 99 19.63 5.20 0.02
C ALA A 99 18.60 4.57 0.98
N ALA A 100 18.23 3.31 0.75
CA ALA A 100 17.94 2.34 1.82
C ALA A 100 17.76 0.95 1.22
N GLU A 101 18.90 0.28 1.12
CA GLU A 101 19.14 -1.16 1.06
C GLU A 101 17.91 -2.05 1.29
N GLU A 102 17.62 -2.86 0.28
CA GLU A 102 16.82 -4.06 0.36
C GLU A 102 17.19 -4.83 1.64
N SER A 103 16.28 -4.83 2.62
CA SER A 103 16.41 -5.68 3.80
C SER A 103 16.14 -7.12 3.38
N ILE A 104 17.14 -7.73 2.75
CA ILE A 104 17.21 -9.17 2.51
C ILE A 104 17.22 -9.81 3.89
N ILE A 105 16.07 -10.31 4.33
CA ILE A 105 15.99 -11.17 5.50
C ILE A 105 16.79 -12.44 5.17
N ARG A 106 18.09 -12.43 5.51
CA ARG A 106 18.94 -13.61 5.44
C ARG A 106 18.48 -14.58 6.52
N MET A 107 17.90 -15.68 6.08
CA MET A 107 17.59 -16.82 6.91
C MET A 107 18.89 -17.32 7.57
N PRO A 108 18.95 -17.49 8.90
CA PRO A 108 20.14 -18.02 9.54
C PRO A 108 20.32 -19.48 9.08
N ILE A 109 21.42 -19.73 8.36
CA ILE A 109 21.86 -21.09 8.06
C ILE A 109 22.21 -21.70 9.42
N ARG A 110 21.47 -22.73 9.85
CA ARG A 110 21.87 -23.55 10.99
C ARG A 110 23.22 -24.18 10.64
N SER A 111 24.27 -23.79 11.35
CA SER A 111 25.54 -24.50 11.38
C SER A 111 25.29 -25.87 12.00
N ASP A 112 25.13 -26.89 11.16
CA ASP A 112 25.20 -28.28 11.58
C ASP A 112 26.69 -28.63 11.71
N ASP A 113 27.27 -28.28 12.86
CA ASP A 113 28.55 -28.83 13.31
C ASP A 113 28.37 -29.35 14.73
N ALA A 114 27.96 -30.61 14.83
CA ALA A 114 28.22 -31.42 16.01
C ALA A 114 28.33 -32.90 15.61
N SER A 115 29.56 -33.38 15.67
CA SER A 115 29.95 -34.78 15.97
C SER A 115 29.64 -35.85 14.92
N HIS A 116 30.59 -36.01 13.99
CA HIS A 116 30.81 -37.25 13.26
C HIS A 116 31.39 -38.31 14.24
N GLU A 117 30.53 -39.07 14.91
CA GLU A 117 30.93 -40.27 15.66
C GLU A 117 30.79 -41.50 14.74
N PRO A 118 31.86 -42.28 14.47
CA PRO A 118 31.76 -43.43 13.59
C PRO A 118 31.03 -44.58 14.30
N ILE A 119 29.78 -44.82 13.88
CA ILE A 119 28.98 -45.98 14.28
C ILE A 119 29.73 -47.25 13.84
N ARG A 120 30.37 -47.94 14.80
CA ARG A 120 30.94 -49.28 14.57
C ARG A 120 29.78 -50.26 14.40
N ARG A 121 29.55 -50.73 13.18
CA ARG A 121 28.76 -51.95 12.94
C ARG A 121 29.53 -53.14 13.50
N ALA A 122 28.99 -53.79 14.52
CA ALA A 122 29.36 -55.16 14.85
C ALA A 122 28.71 -56.10 13.83
N ALA A 123 29.50 -57.06 13.36
CA ALA A 123 29.08 -58.19 12.53
C ALA A 123 28.34 -59.25 13.35
#